data_AF-A0A8D8N7Q1-F1
#
_entry.id   AF-A0A8D8N7Q1-F1
#
_cell.length_a   1.000
_cell.length_b   1.000
_cell.length_c   1.000
_cell.angle_alpha   90.00
_cell.angle_beta   90.00
_cell.angle_gamma   90.00
#
_symmetry.space_group_name_H-M   'P 1'
#
loop_
_entity.id
_entity.type
_entity.pdbx_description
1 polymer ?
#
loop_
_entity_poly.entity_id
_entity_poly.type
_entity_poly.pdbx_seq_one_letter_code
_entity_poly.pdbx_strand_id
1 'polypeptide(L)'
;EIQSILPRLDPNCDLLKLMLSVAEGKLNTKMVEFNHKTTVCVVVASKGYPGDYQKGEVIKGLDKIENIPGVLVFHAGTKLDESGNWISDGGRVLNIVGEGNTV
;
A
#
# COMPACT_ATOMS: atom_id res chain seq x y z
N GLU A 1 2.90 2.73 6.99
CA GLU A 1 4.22 2.07 6.88
C GLU A 1 4.11 0.59 6.55
N ILE A 2 3.05 -0.12 6.96
CA ILE A 2 2.84 -1.55 6.63
C ILE A 2 2.88 -1.88 5.13
N GLN A 3 2.65 -0.89 4.25
CA GLN A 3 2.60 -1.05 2.79
C GLN A 3 3.89 -1.64 2.20
N SER A 4 5.08 -1.32 2.75
CA SER A 4 6.33 -1.94 2.31
C SER A 4 6.57 -3.30 2.97
N ILE A 5 6.03 -3.54 4.16
CA ILE A 5 6.32 -4.75 4.93
C ILE A 5 5.44 -5.92 4.49
N LEU A 6 4.14 -5.68 4.31
CA LEU A 6 3.17 -6.74 4.05
C LEU A 6 3.46 -7.60 2.81
N PRO A 7 3.90 -7.01 1.67
CA PRO A 7 4.23 -7.81 0.49
C PRO A 7 5.45 -8.72 0.68
N ARG A 8 6.24 -8.49 1.74
CA ARG A 8 7.38 -9.35 2.10
C ARG A 8 6.97 -10.51 2.98
N LEU A 9 5.75 -10.59 3.50
CA LEU A 9 5.32 -11.78 4.24
C LEU A 9 5.41 -13.02 3.34
N ASP A 10 5.90 -14.11 3.89
CA ASP A 10 5.88 -15.39 3.20
C ASP A 10 4.42 -15.77 2.86
N PRO A 11 4.13 -16.33 1.67
CA PRO A 11 2.77 -16.73 1.32
C PRO A 11 2.12 -17.72 2.31
N ASN A 12 2.91 -18.45 3.09
CA ASN A 12 2.41 -19.35 4.13
C ASN A 12 2.04 -18.61 5.43
N CYS A 13 2.37 -17.33 5.56
CA CYS A 13 1.99 -16.49 6.70
C CYS A 13 0.57 -15.97 6.54
N ASP A 14 -0.35 -16.59 7.28
CA ASP A 14 -1.74 -16.16 7.35
C ASP A 14 -1.87 -14.93 8.28
N LEU A 15 -2.00 -13.74 7.67
CA LEU A 15 -2.10 -12.47 8.38
C LEU A 15 -3.26 -12.45 9.38
N LEU A 16 -4.41 -13.04 9.04
CA LEU A 16 -5.58 -13.04 9.92
C LEU A 16 -5.31 -13.87 11.18
N LYS A 17 -4.73 -15.07 11.02
CA LYS A 17 -4.35 -15.90 12.17
C LYS A 17 -3.30 -15.23 13.05
N LEU A 18 -2.33 -14.55 12.43
CA LEU A 18 -1.32 -13.78 13.17
C LEU A 18 -1.99 -12.67 14.00
N MET A 19 -2.86 -11.87 13.40
CA MET A 19 -3.57 -10.79 14.09
C MET A 19 -4.46 -11.31 15.22
N LEU A 20 -5.18 -12.42 15.00
CA LEU A 20 -6.00 -13.06 16.03
C LEU A 20 -5.15 -13.58 17.20
N SER A 21 -4.03 -14.25 16.89
CA SER A 21 -3.09 -14.75 17.90
C SER A 21 -2.52 -13.62 18.78
N VAL A 22 -2.21 -12.46 18.18
CA VAL A 22 -1.82 -11.26 18.92
C VAL A 22 -2.97 -10.77 19.81
N ALA A 23 -4.19 -10.64 19.27
CA ALA A 23 -5.35 -10.18 20.02
C ALA A 23 -5.68 -11.07 21.23
N GLU A 24 -5.41 -12.37 21.14
CA GLU A 24 -5.60 -13.34 22.23
C GLU A 24 -4.41 -13.45 23.20
N GLY A 25 -3.31 -12.71 22.97
CA GLY A 25 -2.09 -12.82 23.78
C GLY A 25 -1.35 -14.15 23.61
N LYS A 26 -1.57 -14.84 22.48
CA LYS A 26 -1.01 -16.17 22.17
C LYS A 26 -0.01 -16.12 21.01
N LEU A 27 0.63 -14.98 20.79
CA LEU A 27 1.56 -14.77 19.68
C LEU A 27 2.64 -15.86 19.66
N ASN A 28 2.64 -16.66 18.59
CA ASN A 28 3.75 -17.54 18.27
C ASN A 28 4.57 -16.89 17.16
N THR A 29 5.81 -16.49 17.46
CA THR A 29 6.69 -15.78 16.52
C THR A 29 7.06 -16.62 15.29
N LYS A 30 6.92 -17.95 15.35
CA LYS A 30 7.08 -18.85 14.19
C LYS A 30 5.97 -18.69 13.14
N MET A 31 4.93 -17.90 13.42
CA MET A 31 3.88 -17.57 12.46
C MET A 31 4.27 -16.43 11.50
N VAL A 32 5.43 -15.81 11.71
CA VAL A 32 5.92 -14.69 10.90
C VAL A 32 7.22 -15.08 10.22
N GLU A 33 7.14 -15.25 8.92
CA GLU A 33 8.27 -15.46 8.03
C GLU A 33 8.20 -14.42 6.90
N PHE A 34 9.36 -14.01 6.41
CA PHE A 34 9.49 -13.04 5.33
C PHE A 34 10.20 -13.68 4.15
N ASN A 35 9.77 -13.34 2.94
CA ASN A 35 10.46 -13.70 1.72
C ASN A 35 11.77 -12.90 1.56
N HIS A 36 12.64 -13.35 0.65
CA HIS A 36 13.94 -12.74 0.39
C HIS A 36 13.88 -11.48 -0.48
N LYS A 37 12.70 -11.05 -0.91
CA LYS A 37 12.56 -9.91 -1.79
C LYS A 37 12.63 -8.61 -1.00
N THR A 38 13.07 -7.57 -1.71
CA THR A 38 13.10 -6.19 -1.24
C THR A 38 11.88 -5.47 -1.76
N THR A 39 11.32 -4.57 -0.96
CA THR A 39 10.19 -3.73 -1.33
C THR A 39 10.46 -2.27 -1.01
N VAL A 40 10.03 -1.37 -1.89
CA VAL A 40 10.11 0.07 -1.69
C VAL A 40 8.72 0.66 -1.87
N CYS A 41 8.31 1.51 -0.93
CA CYS A 41 7.04 2.22 -0.97
C CYS A 41 7.29 3.71 -1.26
N VAL A 42 6.79 4.18 -2.39
CA VAL A 42 6.80 5.61 -2.76
C VAL A 42 5.41 6.18 -2.51
N VAL A 43 5.35 7.25 -1.69
CA VAL A 43 4.11 7.97 -1.44
C VAL A 43 3.93 9.06 -2.50
N VAL A 44 2.81 9.01 -3.22
CA VAL A 44 2.38 10.08 -4.11
C VAL A 44 1.49 11.02 -3.30
N ALA A 45 1.91 12.29 -3.17
CA ALA A 45 1.23 13.29 -2.36
C ALA A 45 0.62 14.39 -3.23
N SER A 46 -0.47 15.00 -2.75
CA SER A 46 -1.03 16.20 -3.36
C SER A 46 -0.04 17.36 -3.26
N LYS A 47 0.03 18.17 -4.32
CA LYS A 47 0.89 19.36 -4.35
C LYS A 47 0.55 20.28 -3.17
N GLY A 48 1.57 20.65 -2.39
CA GLY A 48 1.45 21.50 -1.21
C GLY A 48 1.51 20.75 0.14
N TYR A 49 1.36 19.43 0.15
CA TYR A 49 1.58 18.62 1.35
C TYR A 49 3.01 18.81 1.92
N PRO A 50 3.20 18.93 3.25
CA PRO A 50 2.21 18.76 4.32
C PRO A 50 1.42 20.03 4.71
N GLY A 51 1.59 21.14 3.99
CA GLY A 51 0.82 22.37 4.18
C GLY A 51 -0.54 22.33 3.48
N ASP A 52 -0.99 23.47 2.93
CA ASP A 52 -2.26 23.54 2.21
C ASP A 52 -2.18 22.80 0.86
N TYR A 53 -3.15 21.94 0.60
CA TYR A 53 -3.28 21.18 -0.64
C TYR A 53 -4.72 21.17 -1.12
N GLN A 54 -4.89 21.01 -2.44
CA GLN A 54 -6.21 20.87 -3.06
C GLN A 54 -6.62 19.41 -3.15
N LYS A 55 -7.93 19.18 -3.19
CA LYS A 55 -8.57 17.89 -3.43
C LYS A 55 -9.32 17.92 -4.76
N GLY A 56 -9.73 16.76 -5.25
CA GLY A 56 -10.52 16.62 -6.47
C GLY A 56 -9.72 16.48 -7.76
N GLU A 57 -8.39 16.41 -7.72
CA GLU A 57 -7.60 16.15 -8.92
C GLU A 57 -7.80 14.71 -9.41
N VAL A 58 -8.09 14.54 -10.71
CA VAL A 58 -8.30 13.24 -11.34
C VAL A 58 -6.99 12.45 -11.42
N ILE A 59 -7.03 11.23 -10.89
CA ILE A 59 -5.92 10.28 -10.91
C ILE A 59 -6.04 9.44 -12.18
N LYS A 60 -4.99 9.44 -13.00
CA LYS A 60 -4.95 8.71 -14.28
C LYS A 60 -3.85 7.64 -14.26
N GLY A 61 -4.01 6.61 -15.08
CA GLY A 61 -2.97 5.58 -15.30
C GLY A 61 -2.92 4.46 -14.27
N LEU A 62 -3.89 4.38 -13.35
CA LEU A 62 -4.01 3.27 -12.39
C LEU A 62 -4.15 1.93 -13.11
N ASP A 63 -4.96 1.89 -14.17
CA ASP A 63 -5.14 0.75 -15.07
C ASP A 63 -3.82 0.22 -15.65
N LYS A 64 -2.86 1.11 -15.93
CA LYS A 64 -1.55 0.71 -16.46
C LYS A 64 -0.64 0.20 -15.37
N ILE A 65 -0.62 0.85 -14.21
CA ILE A 65 0.29 0.52 -13.11
C ILE A 65 -0.10 -0.80 -12.46
N GLU A 66 -1.39 -1.07 -12.28
CA GLU A 66 -1.89 -2.31 -11.66
C GLU A 66 -1.54 -3.57 -12.48
N ASN A 67 -1.26 -3.40 -13.78
CA ASN A 67 -0.85 -4.49 -14.66
C ASN A 67 0.67 -4.74 -14.67
N ILE A 68 1.47 -3.96 -13.94
CA ILE A 68 2.92 -4.16 -13.85
C ILE A 68 3.21 -5.26 -12.82
N PRO A 69 3.85 -6.38 -13.20
CA PRO A 69 4.20 -7.44 -12.26
C PRO A 69 5.11 -6.93 -11.13
N GLY A 70 4.82 -7.32 -9.89
CA GLY A 70 5.60 -6.90 -8.73
C GLY A 70 5.33 -5.46 -8.26
N VAL A 71 4.32 -4.79 -8.83
CA VAL A 71 3.85 -3.49 -8.37
C VAL A 71 2.50 -3.63 -7.68
N LEU A 72 2.36 -2.99 -6.51
CA LEU A 72 1.10 -2.88 -5.79
C LEU A 72 0.75 -1.41 -5.62
N VAL A 73 -0.53 -1.09 -5.80
CA VAL A 73 -1.06 0.26 -5.56
C VAL A 73 -2.00 0.20 -4.36
N PHE A 74 -1.68 0.99 -3.33
CA PHE A 74 -2.58 1.17 -2.19
C PHE A 74 -3.15 2.58 -2.21
N HIS A 75 -4.48 2.65 -2.27
CA HIS A 75 -5.24 3.88 -2.12
C HIS A 75 -5.13 4.41 -0.68
N ALA A 76 -4.77 5.68 -0.53
CA ALA A 76 -4.78 6.39 0.75
C ALA A 76 -5.85 7.49 0.72
N GLY A 77 -5.47 8.73 0.42
CA GLY A 77 -6.40 9.83 0.25
C GLY A 77 -6.99 9.86 -1.16
N THR A 78 -7.86 8.91 -1.50
CA THR A 78 -8.57 8.87 -2.78
C THR A 78 -10.06 8.59 -2.59
N LYS A 79 -10.91 9.05 -3.51
CA LYS A 79 -12.31 8.64 -3.61
C LYS A 79 -12.74 8.53 -5.08
N LEU A 80 -13.89 7.91 -5.32
CA LEU A 80 -14.56 7.98 -6.62
C LEU A 80 -15.39 9.27 -6.69
N ASP A 81 -15.34 9.95 -7.83
CA ASP A 81 -16.28 11.03 -8.15
C ASP A 81 -17.61 10.48 -8.69
N GLU A 82 -18.58 11.37 -8.97
CA GLU A 82 -19.89 11.00 -9.51
C GLU A 82 -19.83 10.34 -10.89
N SER A 83 -18.74 10.54 -11.63
CA SER A 83 -18.49 9.94 -12.94
C SER A 83 -17.71 8.62 -12.85
N GLY A 84 -17.38 8.16 -11.64
CA GLY A 84 -16.62 6.94 -11.39
C GLY A 84 -15.10 7.07 -11.59
N ASN A 85 -14.56 8.29 -11.64
CA ASN A 85 -13.11 8.50 -11.70
C ASN A 85 -12.52 8.51 -10.30
N TRP A 86 -11.32 7.94 -10.15
CA TRP A 86 -10.51 8.15 -8.95
C TRP A 86 -10.00 9.60 -8.89
N ILE A 87 -10.23 10.27 -7.76
CA ILE A 87 -9.76 11.63 -7.49
C ILE A 87 -9.00 11.69 -6.16
N SER A 88 -8.08 12.64 -6.04
CA SER A 88 -7.37 12.92 -4.78
C SER A 88 -8.35 13.43 -3.70
N ASP A 89 -8.25 12.92 -2.48
CA ASP A 89 -9.09 13.31 -1.34
C ASP A 89 -8.30 13.47 -0.03
N GLY A 90 -6.97 13.54 -0.09
CA GLY A 90 -6.11 13.76 1.07
C GLY A 90 -4.68 14.14 0.68
N GLY A 91 -3.86 14.55 1.64
CA GLY A 91 -2.50 15.02 1.36
C GLY A 91 -1.55 13.92 0.86
N ARG A 92 -1.66 12.70 1.38
CA ARG A 92 -1.01 11.50 0.84
C ARG A 92 -2.05 10.71 0.07
N VAL A 93 -1.87 10.55 -1.23
CA VAL A 93 -2.92 10.12 -2.16
C VAL A 93 -2.80 8.62 -2.46
N LEU A 94 -1.62 8.18 -2.92
CA LEU A 94 -1.36 6.78 -3.25
C LEU A 94 -0.06 6.32 -2.60
N ASN A 95 0.05 5.01 -2.34
CA ASN A 95 1.32 4.36 -2.06
C ASN A 95 1.60 3.36 -3.20
N ILE A 96 2.69 3.58 -3.92
CA ILE A 96 3.15 2.67 -4.98
C ILE A 96 4.26 1.82 -4.38
N VAL A 97 4.05 0.50 -4.34
CA VAL A 97 5.01 -0.45 -3.79
C VAL A 97 5.58 -1.27 -4.92
N GLY A 98 6.89 -1.18 -5.11
CA GLY A 98 7.64 -2.03 -6.04
C GLY A 98 8.41 -3.11 -5.30
N GLU A 99 8.53 -4.27 -5.92
CA GLU A 99 9.28 -5.43 -5.42
C GLU A 99 10.49 -5.73 -6.32
N GLY A 100 11.62 -6.13 -5.73
CA GLY A 100 12.84 -6.48 -6.45
C GLY A 100 13.83 -7.31 -5.63
N ASN A 101 14.95 -7.68 -6.23
CA ASN A 101 16.01 -8.46 -5.56
C ASN A 101 16.95 -7.58 -4.71
N THR A 102 17.02 -6.29 -5.00
CA THR A 102 17.84 -5.30 -4.28
C THR A 102 17.06 -3.99 -4.12
N VAL A 103 17.58 -3.08 -3.31
CA VAL A 103 17.18 -1.66 -3.33
C VAL A 103 17.82 -0.99 -4.53
#